data_AF-A0A7S2FBN8-F1
#
_entry.id   AF-A0A7S2FBN8-F1
#
_cell.length_a   1.000
_cell.length_b   1.000
_cell.length_c   1.000
_cell.angle_alpha   90.00
_cell.angle_beta   90.00
_cell.angle_gamma   90.00
#
_symmetry.space_group_name_H-M   'P 1'
#
loop_
_entity.id
_entity.type
_entity.pdbx_description
1 polymer ?
#
loop_
_entity_poly.entity_id
_entity_poly.type
_entity_poly.pdbx_seq_one_letter_code
_entity_poly.pdbx_strand_id
1 'polypeptide(L)'
;QREGAPAGQLLIGVDLKSKAERNSASLPPGRLFLNVAMWDPVVLTEHRQKLAVAEKAHREISQMKDKALEAMRTTGNPIMKALKFREACQAMEKLDLSPHRYLKEEVPEDGDEVLTNGFHIVKTGTLWQKNNAFLPRSEHQLLGTCSVKL
;
A
#
# COMPACT_ATOMS: atom_id res chain seq x y z
N GLN A 1 9.34 17.97 -2.60
CA GLN A 1 8.51 16.75 -2.72
C GLN A 1 9.47 15.58 -2.91
N ARG A 2 9.28 14.45 -2.22
CA ARG A 2 10.09 13.25 -2.52
C ARG A 2 9.67 12.72 -3.89
N GLU A 3 10.64 12.31 -4.69
CA GLU A 3 10.38 11.72 -6.00
C GLU A 3 9.55 10.44 -5.82
N GLY A 4 8.35 10.43 -6.41
CA GLY A 4 7.39 9.33 -6.33
C GLY A 4 6.43 9.32 -5.14
N ALA A 5 6.46 10.33 -4.27
CA ALA A 5 5.41 10.49 -3.27
C ALA A 5 4.10 10.98 -3.90
N PRO A 6 2.93 10.67 -3.30
CA PRO A 6 1.67 11.28 -3.69
C PRO A 6 1.80 12.81 -3.75
N ALA A 7 1.06 13.43 -4.66
CA ALA A 7 1.06 14.89 -4.85
C ALA A 7 0.71 15.61 -3.54
N GLY A 8 -0.11 14.99 -2.71
CA GLY A 8 -0.33 15.42 -1.34
C GLY A 8 -1.30 14.52 -0.60
N GLN A 9 -1.89 15.08 0.44
CA GLN A 9 -2.92 14.45 1.26
C GLN A 9 -4.05 15.45 1.47
N LEU A 10 -5.29 15.00 1.29
CA LEU A 10 -6.46 15.77 1.68
C LEU A 10 -6.75 15.45 3.15
N LEU A 11 -6.59 16.47 4.00
CA LEU A 11 -6.86 16.39 5.42
C LEU A 11 -8.18 17.09 5.73
N ILE A 12 -9.17 16.34 6.22
CA ILE A 12 -10.46 16.90 6.67
C ILE A 12 -10.51 16.82 8.19
N GLY A 13 -10.54 17.99 8.84
CA GLY A 13 -10.72 18.11 10.28
C GLY A 13 -12.18 18.28 10.65
N VAL A 14 -12.68 17.49 11.59
CA VAL A 14 -14.04 17.60 12.13
C VAL A 14 -13.96 17.62 13.66
N ASP A 15 -14.66 18.58 14.29
CA ASP A 15 -14.76 18.64 15.75
C ASP A 15 -16.14 18.12 16.20
N LEU A 16 -16.15 16.92 16.78
CA LEU A 16 -17.36 16.28 17.27
C LEU A 16 -17.63 16.70 18.72
N LYS A 17 -18.69 17.48 18.93
CA LYS A 17 -19.12 17.93 20.27
C LYS A 17 -19.65 16.79 21.15
N SER A 18 -20.23 15.78 20.53
CA SER A 18 -20.78 14.59 21.19
C SER A 18 -20.41 13.33 20.42
N LYS A 19 -20.52 12.18 21.08
CA LYS A 19 -20.37 10.87 20.44
C LYS A 19 -21.29 10.79 19.21
N ALA A 20 -20.75 10.33 18.09
CA ALA A 20 -21.52 10.11 16.87
C ALA A 20 -21.63 8.60 16.62
N GLU A 21 -22.84 8.11 16.37
CA GLU A 21 -23.10 6.70 16.12
C GLU A 21 -23.87 6.54 14.81
N ARG A 22 -23.46 5.57 14.00
CA ARG A 22 -24.17 5.18 12.80
C ARG A 22 -23.96 3.69 12.56
N ASN A 23 -25.06 2.95 12.44
CA ASN A 23 -25.03 1.48 12.35
C ASN A 23 -24.23 0.90 13.55
N SER A 24 -23.30 0.00 13.29
CA SER A 24 -22.41 -0.59 14.30
C SER A 24 -21.13 0.20 14.56
N ALA A 25 -21.00 1.42 13.99
CA ALA A 25 -19.82 2.27 14.16
C ALA A 25 -20.10 3.41 15.14
N SER A 26 -19.15 3.64 16.04
CA SER A 26 -19.20 4.69 17.07
C SER A 26 -17.92 5.51 17.01
N LEU A 27 -18.07 6.82 16.87
CA LEU A 27 -16.97 7.79 16.90
C LEU A 27 -16.98 8.56 18.22
N PRO A 28 -15.82 8.66 18.90
CA PRO A 28 -15.70 9.42 20.13
C PRO A 28 -15.82 10.92 19.86
N PRO A 29 -16.29 11.72 20.85
CA PRO A 29 -16.24 13.17 20.76
C PRO A 29 -14.78 13.66 20.69
N GLY A 30 -14.57 14.81 20.06
CA GLY A 30 -13.28 15.48 19.92
C GLY A 30 -12.88 15.77 18.47
N ARG A 31 -11.60 16.12 18.29
CA ARG A 31 -11.02 16.49 17.00
C ARG A 31 -10.60 15.26 16.22
N LEU A 32 -11.35 14.98 15.17
CA LEU A 32 -11.10 13.91 14.23
C LEU A 32 -10.45 14.45 12.95
N PHE A 33 -9.55 13.67 12.37
CA PHE A 33 -8.83 13.98 11.15
C PHE A 33 -8.94 12.80 10.19
N LEU A 34 -9.58 13.06 9.07
CA LEU A 34 -9.63 12.15 7.93
C LEU A 34 -8.48 12.47 7.00
N ASN A 35 -7.71 11.46 6.61
CA ASN A 35 -6.59 11.61 5.68
C ASN A 35 -6.76 10.67 4.49
N VAL A 36 -6.86 11.22 3.29
CA VAL A 36 -6.85 10.47 2.02
C VAL A 36 -5.73 10.97 1.11
N ALA A 37 -5.07 10.05 0.41
CA ALA A 37 -3.97 10.41 -0.49
C ALA A 37 -4.50 11.08 -1.77
N MET A 38 -3.72 12.03 -2.29
CA MET A 38 -3.99 12.70 -3.56
C MET A 38 -2.83 12.46 -4.52
N TRP A 39 -3.17 12.17 -5.77
CA TRP A 39 -2.22 11.92 -6.83
C TRP A 39 -2.40 12.91 -7.97
N ASP A 40 -1.28 13.37 -8.50
CA ASP A 40 -1.24 14.04 -9.80
C ASP A 40 -1.44 12.98 -10.90
N PRO A 41 -2.24 13.25 -11.95
CA PRO A 41 -2.52 12.27 -13.00
C PRO A 41 -1.28 11.74 -13.71
N VAL A 42 -0.29 12.61 -13.96
CA VAL A 42 0.95 12.24 -14.65
C VAL A 42 1.77 11.33 -13.74
N VAL A 43 1.94 11.74 -12.49
CA VAL A 43 2.69 10.96 -11.49
C VAL A 43 2.03 9.60 -11.24
N LEU A 44 0.70 9.55 -11.10
CA LEU A 44 -0.03 8.29 -10.92
C LEU A 44 0.18 7.34 -12.09
N THR A 45 0.12 7.86 -13.31
CA THR A 45 0.34 7.07 -14.53
C THR A 45 1.75 6.49 -14.57
N GLU A 46 2.77 7.29 -14.25
CA GLU A 46 4.16 6.82 -14.16
C GLU A 46 4.32 5.72 -13.11
N HIS A 47 3.65 5.84 -11.97
CA HIS A 47 3.73 4.83 -10.89
C HIS A 47 3.00 3.54 -11.27
N ARG A 48 1.87 3.63 -11.94
CA ARG A 48 1.17 2.46 -12.51
C ARG A 48 2.05 1.75 -13.54
N GLN A 49 2.77 2.48 -14.39
CA GLN A 49 3.72 1.90 -15.33
C GLN A 49 4.87 1.20 -14.60
N LYS A 50 5.46 1.84 -13.59
CA LYS A 50 6.52 1.22 -12.75
C LYS A 50 6.01 -0.04 -12.06
N LEU A 51 4.79 -0.01 -11.52
CA LEU A 51 4.14 -1.16 -10.90
C LEU A 51 3.95 -2.29 -11.92
N ALA A 52 3.47 -2.01 -13.13
CA ALA A 52 3.30 -3.01 -14.18
C ALA A 52 4.63 -3.67 -14.60
N VAL A 53 5.71 -2.89 -14.72
CA VAL A 53 7.05 -3.42 -14.99
C VAL A 53 7.54 -4.30 -13.83
N ALA A 54 7.40 -3.81 -12.59
CA ALA A 54 7.79 -4.55 -11.39
C ALA A 54 6.99 -5.85 -11.23
N GLU A 55 5.69 -5.83 -11.52
CA GLU A 55 4.80 -6.98 -11.47
C GLU A 55 5.19 -8.03 -12.51
N LYS A 56 5.50 -7.61 -13.75
CA LYS A 56 6.00 -8.52 -14.78
C LYS A 56 7.29 -9.20 -14.33
N ALA A 57 8.26 -8.43 -13.85
CA ALA A 57 9.53 -8.98 -13.35
C ALA A 57 9.31 -9.93 -12.15
N HIS A 58 8.42 -9.56 -11.22
CA HIS A 58 8.07 -10.39 -10.07
C HIS A 58 7.47 -11.74 -10.51
N ARG A 59 6.56 -11.73 -11.49
CA ARG A 59 5.98 -12.97 -12.08
C ARG A 59 7.05 -13.84 -12.72
N GLU A 60 7.96 -13.26 -13.51
CA GLU A 60 9.04 -14.00 -14.17
C GLU A 60 9.98 -14.66 -13.14
N ILE A 61 10.38 -13.94 -12.09
CA ILE A 61 11.23 -14.48 -11.02
C ILE A 61 10.49 -15.58 -10.25
N SER A 62 9.19 -15.41 -9.97
CA SER A 62 8.39 -16.44 -9.32
C SER A 62 8.33 -17.72 -10.16
N GLN A 63 8.13 -17.60 -11.47
CA GLN A 63 8.17 -18.75 -12.37
C GLN A 63 9.55 -19.43 -12.40
N MET A 64 10.65 -18.67 -12.34
CA MET A 64 11.99 -19.25 -12.24
C MET A 64 12.18 -20.04 -10.95
N LYS A 65 11.72 -19.50 -9.81
CA LYS A 65 11.72 -20.20 -8.52
C LYS A 65 10.94 -21.51 -8.61
N ASP A 66 9.73 -21.46 -9.13
CA ASP A 66 8.85 -22.64 -9.20
C ASP A 66 9.44 -23.71 -10.13
N LYS A 67 10.01 -23.32 -11.27
CA LYS A 67 10.74 -24.23 -12.16
C LYS A 67 11.95 -24.87 -11.50
N ALA A 68 12.73 -24.11 -10.72
CA ALA A 68 13.89 -24.63 -10.01
C ALA A 68 13.48 -25.62 -8.92
N LEU A 69 12.42 -25.33 -8.16
CA LEU A 69 11.86 -26.24 -7.16
C LEU A 69 11.34 -27.54 -7.79
N GLU A 70 10.68 -27.45 -8.94
CA GLU A 70 10.20 -28.63 -9.65
C GLU A 70 11.35 -29.47 -10.22
N ALA A 71 12.38 -28.84 -10.78
CA ALA A 71 13.60 -29.52 -11.23
C ALA A 71 14.34 -30.22 -10.07
N MET A 72 14.34 -29.62 -8.88
CA MET A 72 14.89 -30.23 -7.66
C MET A 72 14.11 -31.48 -7.24
N ARG A 73 12.78 -31.46 -7.35
CA ARG A 73 11.91 -32.60 -7.00
C ARG A 73 12.09 -33.76 -7.97
N THR A 74 12.22 -33.46 -9.26
CA THR A 74 12.25 -34.45 -10.34
C THR A 74 13.62 -35.09 -10.56
N THR A 75 14.72 -34.39 -10.27
CA THR A 75 16.06 -34.95 -10.49
C THR A 75 16.42 -36.00 -9.43
N GLY A 76 17.02 -37.12 -9.84
CA GLY A 76 17.52 -38.16 -8.92
C GLY A 76 18.92 -37.88 -8.37
N ASN A 77 19.67 -36.98 -9.00
CA ASN A 77 21.07 -36.70 -8.65
C ASN A 77 21.15 -35.71 -7.46
N PRO A 78 21.75 -36.08 -6.31
CA PRO A 78 21.84 -35.20 -5.14
C PRO A 78 22.57 -33.87 -5.39
N ILE A 79 23.60 -33.87 -6.23
CA ILE A 79 24.35 -32.65 -6.57
C ILE A 79 23.46 -31.71 -7.37
N MET A 80 22.71 -32.25 -8.34
CA MET A 80 21.75 -31.46 -9.11
C MET A 80 20.62 -30.93 -8.24
N LYS A 81 20.15 -31.71 -7.24
CA LYS A 81 19.18 -31.20 -6.26
C LYS A 81 19.71 -30.00 -5.49
N ALA A 82 20.94 -30.07 -4.98
CA ALA A 82 21.56 -28.96 -4.26
C ALA A 82 21.72 -27.71 -5.14
N LEU A 83 22.09 -27.88 -6.41
CA LEU A 83 22.16 -26.78 -7.38
C LEU A 83 20.78 -26.15 -7.63
N LYS A 84 19.75 -26.96 -7.85
CA LYS A 84 18.38 -26.47 -8.07
C LYS A 84 17.77 -25.81 -6.83
N PHE A 85 18.10 -26.30 -5.64
CA PHE A 85 17.75 -25.64 -4.40
C PHE A 85 18.38 -24.24 -4.30
N ARG A 86 19.68 -24.13 -4.60
CA ARG A 86 20.37 -22.83 -4.62
C ARG A 86 19.76 -21.85 -5.63
N GLU A 87 19.41 -22.32 -6.83
CA GLU A 87 18.71 -21.50 -7.84
C GLU A 87 17.37 -20.98 -7.29
N ALA A 88 16.59 -21.82 -6.60
CA ALA A 88 15.34 -21.42 -5.98
C ALA A 88 15.54 -20.39 -4.86
N CYS A 89 16.56 -20.55 -4.01
CA CYS A 89 16.91 -19.56 -2.98
C CYS A 89 17.30 -18.21 -3.60
N GLN A 90 18.12 -18.21 -4.65
CA GLN A 90 18.50 -16.97 -5.35
C GLN A 90 17.29 -16.28 -5.98
N ALA A 91 16.34 -17.04 -6.52
CA ALA A 91 15.09 -16.47 -7.03
C ALA A 91 14.24 -15.87 -5.89
N MET A 92 14.20 -16.52 -4.72
CA MET A 92 13.50 -16.00 -3.55
C MET A 92 14.10 -14.67 -3.07
N GLU A 93 15.42 -14.57 -2.93
CA GLU A 93 16.09 -13.32 -2.54
C GLU A 93 15.77 -12.18 -3.52
N LYS A 94 15.70 -12.48 -4.82
CA LYS A 94 15.29 -11.50 -5.84
C LYS A 94 13.82 -11.09 -5.73
N LEU A 95 12.92 -11.99 -5.29
CA LEU A 95 11.53 -11.65 -5.00
C LEU A 95 11.43 -10.72 -3.80
N ASP A 96 12.19 -11.01 -2.74
CA ASP A 96 12.18 -10.20 -1.50
C ASP A 96 12.72 -8.79 -1.73
N LEU A 97 13.73 -8.65 -2.60
CA LEU A 97 14.29 -7.37 -3.02
C LEU A 97 13.47 -6.69 -4.14
N SER A 98 12.41 -7.34 -4.64
CA SER A 98 11.59 -6.78 -5.71
C SER A 98 10.82 -5.56 -5.23
N PRO A 99 10.80 -4.47 -6.02
CA PRO A 99 10.03 -3.29 -5.67
C PRO A 99 8.51 -3.49 -5.73
N HIS A 100 8.05 -4.62 -6.26
CA HIS A 100 6.64 -4.89 -6.49
C HIS A 100 5.78 -4.74 -5.23
N ARG A 101 6.26 -5.22 -4.08
CA ARG A 101 5.47 -5.19 -2.85
C ARG A 101 5.13 -3.77 -2.39
N TYR A 102 6.14 -2.91 -2.28
CA TYR A 102 5.90 -1.54 -1.82
C TYR A 102 5.09 -0.73 -2.83
N LEU A 103 5.37 -0.89 -4.13
CA LEU A 103 4.61 -0.20 -5.18
C LEU A 103 3.14 -0.61 -5.17
N LYS A 104 2.86 -1.89 -4.92
CA LYS A 104 1.49 -2.41 -4.87
C LYS A 104 0.70 -1.89 -3.67
N GLU A 105 1.37 -1.64 -2.55
CA GLU A 105 0.74 -1.08 -1.34
C GLU A 105 0.48 0.44 -1.47
N GLU A 106 1.32 1.16 -2.23
CA GLU A 106 1.23 2.62 -2.37
C GLU A 106 0.35 3.08 -3.53
N VAL A 107 0.38 2.39 -4.66
CA VAL A 107 -0.30 2.82 -5.90
C VAL A 107 -1.75 2.32 -5.90
N PRO A 108 -2.76 3.21 -5.94
CA PRO A 108 -4.15 2.80 -5.97
C PRO A 108 -4.48 2.06 -7.28
N GLU A 109 -5.28 1.00 -7.17
CA GLU A 109 -5.80 0.25 -8.31
C GLU A 109 -6.77 1.12 -9.14
N ASP A 110 -6.96 0.77 -10.42
CA ASP A 110 -7.91 1.47 -11.28
C ASP A 110 -9.33 1.35 -10.71
N GLY A 111 -9.93 2.48 -10.33
CA GLY A 111 -11.27 2.55 -9.79
C GLY A 111 -11.34 2.73 -8.28
N ASP A 112 -10.20 2.71 -7.59
CA ASP A 112 -10.09 3.07 -6.17
C ASP A 112 -9.93 4.57 -5.95
N GLU A 113 -9.88 5.35 -7.03
CA GLU A 113 -9.74 6.80 -7.02
C GLU A 113 -10.92 7.53 -7.69
N VAL A 114 -11.06 8.81 -7.38
CA VAL A 114 -11.98 9.74 -8.04
C VAL A 114 -11.18 10.93 -8.55
N LEU A 115 -11.37 11.29 -9.82
CA LEU A 115 -10.78 12.49 -10.40
C LEU A 115 -11.61 13.71 -9.97
N THR A 116 -10.99 14.67 -9.28
CA THR A 116 -11.63 15.91 -8.84
C THR A 116 -10.63 17.05 -8.93
N ASN A 117 -11.02 18.16 -9.59
CA ASN A 117 -10.18 19.35 -9.76
C ASN A 117 -8.77 19.05 -10.29
N GLY A 118 -8.64 18.08 -11.20
CA GLY A 118 -7.35 17.70 -11.79
C GLY A 118 -6.48 16.77 -10.94
N PHE A 119 -6.96 16.33 -9.77
CA PHE A 119 -6.25 15.37 -8.91
C PHE A 119 -7.04 14.07 -8.76
N HIS A 120 -6.32 12.96 -8.67
CA HIS A 120 -6.89 11.66 -8.31
C HIS A 120 -6.88 11.51 -6.79
N ILE A 121 -8.06 11.49 -6.18
CA ILE A 121 -8.23 11.33 -4.73
C ILE A 121 -8.55 9.85 -4.46
N VAL A 122 -7.78 9.21 -3.59
CA VAL A 122 -8.01 7.81 -3.19
C VAL A 122 -9.29 7.74 -2.34
N LYS A 123 -10.16 6.79 -2.64
CA LYS A 123 -11.42 6.57 -1.92
C LYS A 123 -11.19 6.05 -0.51
N THR A 124 -10.06 5.38 -0.26
CA THR A 124 -9.70 4.86 1.06
C THR A 124 -8.71 5.78 1.77
N GLY A 125 -8.78 5.78 3.09
CA GLY A 125 -7.91 6.61 3.92
C GLY A 125 -7.89 6.16 5.37
N THR A 126 -7.37 7.03 6.23
CA THR A 126 -7.21 6.78 7.66
C THR A 126 -7.93 7.85 8.48
N LEU A 127 -8.51 7.43 9.60
CA LEU A 127 -9.18 8.30 10.55
C LEU A 127 -8.38 8.36 11.85
N TRP A 128 -8.00 9.57 12.26
CA TRP A 128 -7.20 9.82 13.44
C TRP A 128 -7.97 10.69 14.42
N GLN A 129 -7.75 10.48 15.71
CA GLN A 129 -8.18 11.39 16.76
C GLN A 129 -6.96 12.08 17.35
N LYS A 130 -7.01 13.41 17.45
CA LYS A 130 -5.99 14.17 18.18
C LYS A 130 -6.48 14.40 19.60
N ASN A 131 -5.80 13.79 20.56
CA ASN A 131 -6.03 14.06 21.97
C ASN A 131 -5.39 15.41 22.32
N ASN A 132 -6.15 16.31 22.96
CA ASN A 132 -5.69 17.62 23.42
C ASN A 132 -4.75 17.53 24.64
N ALA A 133 -3.83 16.57 24.66
CA ALA A 133 -2.82 16.49 25.71
C ALA A 133 -1.86 17.68 25.56
N PHE A 134 -1.69 18.44 26.64
CA PHE A 134 -0.83 19.62 26.74
C PHE A 134 0.67 19.30 26.63
N LEU A 135 1.05 18.02 26.73
CA LEU A 135 2.43 17.56 26.61
C LEU A 135 2.81 17.30 25.14
N PRO A 136 4.08 17.54 24.74
CA PRO A 136 4.56 17.46 23.36
C PRO A 136 4.53 16.04 22.73
N ARG A 137 4.04 15.04 23.47
CA ARG A 137 3.71 13.70 22.99
C ARG A 137 2.20 13.50 23.02
N SER A 138 1.44 14.37 22.35
CA SER A 138 0.02 14.10 22.12
C SER A 138 -0.07 12.86 21.22
N GLU A 139 -0.35 11.70 21.81
CA GLU A 139 -0.57 10.47 21.07
C GLU A 139 -1.79 10.66 20.17
N HIS A 140 -1.52 10.74 18.87
CA HIS A 140 -2.56 10.65 17.85
C HIS A 140 -3.06 9.21 17.85
N GLN A 141 -4.35 9.01 18.11
CA GLN A 141 -4.93 7.67 18.10
C GLN A 141 -5.47 7.38 16.70
N LEU A 142 -4.95 6.33 16.06
CA LEU A 142 -5.57 5.79 14.86
C LEU A 142 -6.88 5.11 15.27
N LEU A 143 -8.01 5.64 14.81
CA LEU A 143 -9.33 5.06 15.06
C LEU A 143 -9.66 3.95 14.06
N GLY A 144 -9.12 4.04 12.84
CA GLY A 144 -9.30 3.01 11.82
C GLY A 144 -9.12 3.55 10.40
N THR A 145 -9.66 2.81 9.44
CA THR A 145 -9.70 3.19 8.02
C THR A 145 -11.06 3.75 7.64
N CYS A 146 -11.09 4.55 6.58
CA CYS A 146 -12.30 5.15 6.05
C CYS A 146 -12.44 4.87 4.55
N SER A 147 -13.68 4.86 4.07
CA SER A 147 -13.99 4.93 2.64
C SER A 147 -14.83 6.16 2.38
N VAL A 148 -14.33 7.06 1.54
CA VAL A 148 -15.00 8.25 1.07
C VAL A 148 -15.79 7.90 -0.19
N LYS A 149 -17.09 8.14 -0.14
CA LYS A 149 -17.95 8.15 -1.33
C LYS A 149 -18.11 9.61 -1.73
N LEU A 150 -17.34 10.02 -2.74
CA LEU A 150 -17.48 11.30 -3.43
C LEU A 150 -18.44 11.16 -4.61
#